data_AF-A0AB74HRY7-F1
#
_entry.id   AF-A0AB74HRY7-F1
#
_cell.length_a   1.000
_cell.length_b   1.000
_cell.length_c   1.000
_cell.angle_alpha   90.00
_cell.angle_beta   90.00
_cell.angle_gamma   90.00
#
_symmetry.space_group_name_H-M   'P 1'
#
loop_
_entity.id
_entity.type
_entity.pdbx_description
1 polymer ?
#
loop_
_entity_poly.entity_id
_entity_poly.type
_entity_poly.pdbx_seq_one_letter_code
_entity_poly.pdbx_strand_id
1 'polypeptide(L)'
;MYEVDHLPSKAAVREYLINKYPEAEKDDIKKLLGKVAVVSIPIDVHRDCSETFRGRNNSRIETENGETISKKELDARDLEFAVDSNWNANAKCLKERYGISDEKIEEVRAKLHDLNRKVGLY
;
A
#
# COMPACT_ATOMS: atom_id res chain seq x y z
N MET A 1 17.22 2.07 -12.70
CA MET A 1 16.18 3.13 -12.67
C MET A 1 15.18 2.75 -11.58
N TYR A 2 14.67 3.72 -10.83
CA TYR A 2 13.77 3.50 -9.70
C TYR A 2 12.41 4.17 -9.96
N GLU A 3 11.35 3.60 -9.39
CA GLU A 3 10.01 4.18 -9.36
C GLU A 3 9.52 4.29 -7.90
N VAL A 4 8.47 5.09 -7.68
CA VAL A 4 7.89 5.33 -6.35
C VAL A 4 6.63 4.51 -6.20
N ASP A 5 6.59 3.71 -5.14
CA ASP A 5 5.43 2.91 -4.74
C ASP A 5 4.79 3.51 -3.46
N HIS A 6 3.46 3.54 -3.39
CA HIS A 6 2.71 4.05 -2.23
C HIS A 6 2.21 2.88 -1.39
N LEU A 7 2.54 2.86 -0.10
CA LEU A 7 2.22 1.74 0.79
C LEU A 7 1.50 2.28 2.04
N PRO A 8 0.19 1.99 2.21
CA PRO A 8 -0.62 1.14 1.34
C PRO A 8 -1.01 1.88 0.04
N SER A 9 -1.59 1.16 -0.93
CA SER A 9 -1.94 1.77 -2.22
C SER A 9 -2.83 3.02 -2.06
N LYS A 10 -2.57 4.07 -2.85
CA LYS A 10 -3.39 5.30 -2.85
C LYS A 10 -4.88 5.06 -3.08
N ALA A 11 -5.25 3.99 -3.78
CA ALA A 11 -6.66 3.65 -3.98
C ALA A 11 -7.28 3.12 -2.68
N ALA A 12 -6.61 2.22 -1.95
CA ALA A 12 -7.10 1.73 -0.67
C ALA A 12 -7.25 2.86 0.36
N VAL A 13 -6.26 3.76 0.44
CA VAL A 13 -6.36 4.94 1.31
C VAL A 13 -7.53 5.84 0.91
N ARG A 14 -7.81 5.98 -0.40
CA ARG A 14 -8.94 6.78 -0.86
C ARG A 14 -10.26 6.16 -0.41
N GLU A 15 -10.44 4.86 -0.59
CA GLU A 15 -11.66 4.15 -0.14
C GLU A 15 -11.82 4.30 1.38
N TYR A 16 -10.75 4.10 2.15
CA TYR A 16 -10.76 4.29 3.60
C TYR A 16 -11.21 5.69 4.00
N LEU A 17 -10.63 6.73 3.38
CA LEU A 17 -10.93 8.12 3.73
C LEU A 17 -12.36 8.52 3.35
N ILE A 18 -12.88 8.04 2.21
CA ILE A 18 -14.27 8.29 1.80
C ILE A 18 -15.24 7.62 2.79
N ASN A 19 -14.95 6.40 3.22
CA ASN A 19 -15.78 5.69 4.19
C ASN A 19 -15.72 6.32 5.59
N LYS A 20 -14.54 6.77 6.01
CA LYS A 20 -14.33 7.41 7.33
C LYS A 20 -14.91 8.83 7.40
N TYR A 21 -14.86 9.56 6.28
CA TYR A 21 -15.29 10.95 6.20
C TYR A 21 -16.22 11.16 4.99
N PRO A 22 -17.48 10.67 5.05
CA PRO A 22 -18.39 10.70 3.91
C PRO A 22 -18.72 12.12 3.42
N GLU A 23 -18.65 13.11 4.31
CA GLU A 23 -18.93 14.52 4.02
C GLU A 23 -17.67 15.33 3.62
N ALA A 24 -16.48 14.70 3.58
CA ALA A 24 -15.25 15.42 3.27
C ALA A 24 -15.20 15.84 1.79
N GLU A 25 -14.71 17.06 1.55
CA GLU A 25 -14.49 17.54 0.19
C GLU A 25 -13.39 16.74 -0.51
N LYS A 26 -13.54 16.56 -1.83
CA LYS A 26 -12.59 15.80 -2.66
C LYS A 26 -11.16 16.34 -2.54
N ASP A 27 -11.00 17.65 -2.35
CA ASP A 27 -9.69 18.28 -2.22
C ASP A 27 -9.02 17.97 -0.89
N ASP A 28 -9.79 17.83 0.19
CA ASP A 28 -9.26 17.42 1.49
C ASP A 28 -8.82 15.95 1.48
N ILE A 29 -9.61 15.07 0.86
CA ILE A 29 -9.21 13.69 0.59
C ILE A 29 -7.90 13.66 -0.21
N LYS A 30 -7.76 14.49 -1.24
CA LYS A 30 -6.55 14.57 -2.07
C LYS A 30 -5.33 15.04 -1.28
N LYS A 31 -5.47 16.00 -0.37
CA LYS A 31 -4.39 16.45 0.53
C LYS A 31 -3.90 15.32 1.43
N LEU A 32 -4.83 14.54 2.00
CA LEU A 32 -4.50 13.38 2.84
C LEU A 32 -3.81 12.27 2.03
N LEU A 33 -4.29 11.98 0.82
CA LEU A 33 -3.63 11.03 -0.09
C LEU A 33 -2.19 11.40 -0.46
N GLY A 34 -1.85 12.69 -0.41
CA GLY A 34 -0.49 13.17 -0.63
C GLY A 34 0.49 12.87 0.51
N LYS A 35 -0.02 12.46 1.69
CA LYS A 35 0.78 12.19 2.89
C LYS A 35 1.10 10.71 3.11
N VAL A 36 0.53 9.82 2.30
CA VAL A 36 0.75 8.38 2.39
C VAL A 36 2.23 8.07 2.20
N ALA A 37 2.77 7.16 3.02
CA ALA A 37 4.17 6.75 2.91
C ALA A 37 4.48 6.17 1.52
N VAL A 38 5.72 6.44 1.07
CA VAL A 38 6.21 5.96 -0.21
C VAL A 38 7.60 5.35 -0.08
N VAL A 39 7.91 4.41 -0.96
CA VAL A 39 9.24 3.80 -1.07
C VAL A 39 9.71 3.86 -2.52
N SER A 40 10.98 4.18 -2.72
CA SER A 40 11.61 4.10 -4.03
C SER A 40 12.21 2.72 -4.21
N ILE A 41 11.77 1.98 -5.23
CA ILE A 41 12.19 0.61 -5.52
C ILE A 41 12.61 0.48 -6.99
N PRO A 42 13.44 -0.52 -7.35
CA PRO A 42 13.82 -0.74 -8.73
C PRO A 42 12.60 -0.94 -9.63
N ILE A 43 12.69 -0.42 -10.85
CA ILE A 43 11.57 -0.40 -11.81
C ILE A 43 11.01 -1.79 -12.10
N ASP A 44 11.85 -2.81 -12.17
CA ASP A 44 11.44 -4.19 -12.41
C ASP A 44 10.67 -4.75 -11.20
N VAL A 45 11.09 -4.44 -9.97
CA VAL A 45 10.35 -4.81 -8.76
C VAL A 45 8.97 -4.13 -8.73
N HIS A 46 8.92 -2.81 -8.96
CA HIS A 46 7.64 -2.09 -8.95
C HIS A 46 6.67 -2.65 -9.99
N ARG A 47 7.14 -2.89 -11.21
CA ARG A 47 6.28 -3.32 -12.31
C ARG A 47 5.87 -4.78 -12.22
N ASP A 48 6.76 -5.65 -11.76
CA ASP A 48 6.50 -7.09 -11.76
C ASP A 48 5.85 -7.54 -10.47
N CYS A 49 6.21 -6.96 -9.32
CA CYS A 49 5.91 -7.54 -8.01
C CYS A 49 4.93 -6.72 -7.18
N SER A 50 4.89 -5.40 -7.34
CA SER A 50 3.99 -4.58 -6.52
C SER A 50 2.52 -4.88 -6.78
N GLU A 51 1.75 -5.00 -5.70
CA GLU A 51 0.29 -5.13 -5.72
C GLU A 51 -0.41 -3.80 -6.05
N THR A 52 0.31 -2.68 -5.94
CA THR A 52 -0.23 -1.34 -6.13
C THR A 52 -0.07 -0.88 -7.59
N PHE A 53 0.76 -1.58 -8.37
CA PHE A 53 1.10 -1.20 -9.73
C PHE A 53 -0.08 -1.39 -10.70
N ARG A 54 -0.33 -0.36 -11.52
CA ARG A 54 -1.29 -0.36 -12.65
C ARG A 54 -2.64 -1.05 -12.40
N GLY A 55 -3.27 -0.77 -11.26
CA GLY A 55 -4.64 -1.21 -11.01
C GLY A 55 -4.78 -2.69 -10.67
N ARG A 56 -3.68 -3.39 -10.34
CA ARG A 56 -3.71 -4.75 -9.76
C ARG A 56 -4.59 -4.82 -8.53
N ASN A 57 -4.66 -3.74 -7.75
CA ASN A 57 -5.56 -3.60 -6.62
C ASN A 57 -7.07 -3.56 -6.97
N ASN A 58 -7.46 -3.65 -8.25
CA ASN A 58 -8.86 -3.90 -8.64
C ASN A 58 -9.19 -5.40 -8.80
N SER A 59 -8.23 -6.30 -8.59
CA SER A 59 -8.47 -7.75 -8.60
C SER A 59 -9.57 -8.13 -7.60
N ARG A 60 -10.50 -8.98 -8.02
CA ARG A 60 -11.57 -9.50 -7.16
C ARG A 60 -11.00 -10.57 -6.23
N ILE A 61 -11.30 -10.45 -4.94
CA ILE A 61 -10.91 -11.36 -3.87
C ILE A 61 -12.20 -11.87 -3.23
N GLU A 62 -12.28 -13.17 -3.02
CA GLU A 62 -13.31 -13.79 -2.18
C GLU A 62 -12.82 -13.78 -0.73
N THR A 63 -13.60 -13.20 0.16
CA THR A 63 -13.32 -13.14 1.60
C THR A 63 -13.80 -14.41 2.29
N GLU A 64 -13.38 -14.62 3.54
CA GLU A 64 -13.77 -15.82 4.32
C GLU A 64 -15.28 -15.97 4.53
N ASN A 65 -16.04 -14.87 4.48
CA ASN A 65 -17.50 -14.87 4.57
C ASN A 65 -18.21 -14.95 3.21
N GLY A 66 -17.48 -15.24 2.12
CA GLY A 66 -18.04 -15.42 0.77
C GLY A 66 -18.39 -14.12 0.03
N GLU A 67 -17.94 -12.96 0.53
CA GLU A 67 -18.08 -11.69 -0.17
C GLU A 67 -17.03 -11.59 -1.28
N THR A 68 -17.39 -11.05 -2.45
CA THR A 68 -16.41 -10.75 -3.51
C THR A 68 -16.18 -9.26 -3.62
N ILE A 69 -15.04 -8.79 -3.14
CA ILE A 69 -14.63 -7.38 -3.15
C ILE A 69 -13.32 -7.19 -3.92
N SER A 70 -12.99 -5.97 -4.30
CA SER A 70 -11.68 -5.65 -4.85
C SER A 70 -10.60 -5.63 -3.77
N LYS A 71 -9.34 -5.91 -4.15
CA LYS A 71 -8.20 -5.85 -3.23
C LYS A 71 -8.05 -4.48 -2.55
N LYS A 72 -8.32 -3.36 -3.24
CA LYS A 72 -8.33 -2.03 -2.63
C LYS A 72 -9.42 -1.84 -1.57
N GLU A 73 -10.58 -2.48 -1.74
CA GLU A 73 -11.66 -2.44 -0.75
C GLU A 73 -11.30 -3.28 0.47
N LEU A 74 -10.66 -4.44 0.26
CA LEU A 74 -10.11 -5.25 1.34
C LEU A 74 -9.04 -4.48 2.11
N ASP A 75 -8.06 -3.91 1.40
CA ASP A 75 -6.96 -3.13 1.98
C ASP A 75 -7.46 -1.89 2.71
N ALA A 76 -8.59 -1.31 2.29
CA ALA A 76 -9.20 -0.17 2.97
C ALA A 76 -9.84 -0.52 4.33
N ARG A 77 -10.12 -1.81 4.60
CA ARG A 77 -10.67 -2.26 5.89
C ARG A 77 -9.61 -2.25 6.99
N ASP A 78 -8.34 -2.45 6.62
CA ASP A 78 -7.20 -2.44 7.53
C ASP A 78 -5.95 -1.93 6.79
N LEU A 79 -5.69 -0.62 6.92
CA LEU A 79 -4.57 0.03 6.25
C LEU A 79 -3.21 -0.41 6.83
N GLU A 80 -3.14 -0.81 8.10
CA GLU A 80 -1.90 -1.28 8.71
C GLU A 80 -1.52 -2.64 8.11
N PHE A 81 -2.49 -3.56 8.05
CA PHE A 81 -2.31 -4.84 7.35
C PHE A 81 -1.98 -4.67 5.86
N ALA A 82 -2.62 -3.70 5.20
CA ALA A 82 -2.38 -3.43 3.78
C ALA A 82 -0.93 -3.01 3.49
N VAL A 83 -0.31 -2.22 4.39
CA VAL A 83 1.13 -1.87 4.28
C VAL A 83 1.98 -3.12 4.28
N ASP A 84 1.70 -4.05 5.19
CA ASP A 84 2.47 -5.29 5.30
C ASP A 84 2.29 -6.19 4.08
N SER A 85 1.04 -6.38 3.62
CA SER A 85 0.74 -7.14 2.41
C SER A 85 1.47 -6.55 1.19
N ASN A 86 1.30 -5.26 0.95
CA ASN A 86 1.87 -4.62 -0.23
C ASN A 86 3.42 -4.59 -0.16
N TRP A 87 4.00 -4.38 1.03
CA TRP A 87 5.46 -4.42 1.20
C TRP A 87 6.01 -5.84 1.05
N ASN A 88 5.33 -6.88 1.55
CA ASN A 88 5.75 -8.27 1.40
C ASN A 88 5.93 -8.68 -0.06
N ALA A 89 5.03 -8.23 -0.93
CA ALA A 89 5.11 -8.50 -2.37
C ALA A 89 6.39 -7.89 -3.00
N ASN A 90 6.73 -6.65 -2.64
CA ASN A 90 7.97 -6.00 -3.07
C ASN A 90 9.21 -6.67 -2.44
N ALA A 91 9.17 -6.93 -1.13
CA ALA A 91 10.25 -7.50 -0.35
C ALA A 91 10.70 -8.85 -0.91
N LYS A 92 9.76 -9.72 -1.30
CA LYS A 92 10.07 -11.01 -1.92
C LYS A 92 11.01 -10.82 -3.13
N CYS A 93 10.65 -9.95 -4.05
CA CYS A 93 11.44 -9.71 -5.25
C CYS A 93 12.76 -8.97 -4.97
N LEU A 94 12.77 -8.04 -4.01
CA LEU A 94 14.00 -7.37 -3.59
C LEU A 94 15.03 -8.37 -3.03
N LYS A 95 14.57 -9.35 -2.25
CA LYS A 95 15.44 -10.42 -1.74
C LYS A 95 15.94 -11.31 -2.86
N GLU A 96 15.02 -11.81 -3.69
CA GLU A 96 15.35 -12.78 -4.75
C GLU A 96 16.24 -12.18 -5.85
N ARG A 97 16.02 -10.93 -6.24
CA ARG A 97 16.70 -10.31 -7.40
C ARG A 97 17.91 -9.44 -7.03
N TYR A 98 17.89 -8.84 -5.83
CA TYR A 98 18.88 -7.86 -5.41
C TYR A 98 19.64 -8.28 -4.15
N GLY A 99 19.33 -9.43 -3.54
CA GLY A 99 20.04 -9.93 -2.37
C GLY A 99 19.90 -9.05 -1.13
N ILE A 100 18.81 -8.27 -1.04
CA ILE A 100 18.55 -7.41 0.13
C ILE A 100 18.35 -8.28 1.37
N SER A 101 18.95 -7.91 2.50
CA SER A 101 18.82 -8.68 3.75
C SER A 101 17.43 -8.53 4.37
N ASP A 102 16.99 -9.53 5.12
CA ASP A 102 15.74 -9.45 5.89
C ASP A 102 15.78 -8.28 6.89
N GLU A 103 16.93 -8.00 7.50
CA GLU A 103 17.10 -6.83 8.38
C GLU A 103 16.74 -5.52 7.66
N LYS A 104 17.21 -5.34 6.41
CA LYS A 104 16.91 -4.12 5.64
C LYS A 104 15.45 -4.06 5.20
N ILE A 105 14.86 -5.21 4.86
CA ILE A 105 13.43 -5.31 4.55
C ILE A 105 12.58 -4.86 5.74
N GLU A 106 12.92 -5.32 6.94
CA GLU A 106 12.17 -4.99 8.16
C GLU A 106 12.44 -3.55 8.64
N GLU A 107 13.65 -3.01 8.45
CA GLU A 107 13.95 -1.59 8.68
C GLU A 107 13.04 -0.69 7.81
N VAL A 108 12.89 -1.02 6.53
CA VAL A 108 12.01 -0.27 5.62
C VAL A 108 10.55 -0.43 6.01
N ARG A 109 10.10 -1.63 6.37
CA ARG A 109 8.73 -1.89 6.87
C ARG A 109 8.42 -1.01 8.08
N ALA A 110 9.30 -1.01 9.09
CA ALA A 110 9.14 -0.22 10.29
C ALA A 110 9.04 1.28 9.97
N LYS A 111 9.84 1.77 9.00
CA LYS A 111 9.82 3.16 8.57
C LYS A 111 8.55 3.54 7.81
N LEU A 112 8.00 2.66 6.98
CA LEU A 112 6.71 2.87 6.30
C LEU A 112 5.59 3.05 7.33
N HIS A 113 5.55 2.16 8.32
CA HIS A 113 4.58 2.23 9.42
C HIS A 113 4.74 3.49 10.28
N ASP A 114 5.97 3.86 10.65
CA ASP A 114 6.24 5.09 11.39
C ASP A 114 5.76 6.34 10.63
N LEU A 115 6.02 6.43 9.32
CA LEU A 115 5.56 7.54 8.49
C LEU A 115 4.03 7.61 8.41
N ASN A 116 3.35 6.48 8.21
CA ASN A 116 1.89 6.43 8.15
C ASN A 116 1.23 6.81 9.49
N ARG A 117 1.77 6.34 10.62
CA ARG A 117 1.31 6.74 11.97
C ARG A 117 1.51 8.23 12.23
N LYS A 118 2.66 8.79 11.84
CA LYS A 118 2.95 10.23 12.01
C LYS A 118 1.98 11.15 11.29
N VAL A 119 1.37 10.68 10.20
CA VAL A 119 0.35 11.44 9.46
C VAL A 119 -1.08 11.08 9.88
N GLY A 120 -1.24 10.22 10.90
CA GLY A 120 -2.53 9.81 11.46
C GLY A 120 -3.35 8.91 10.55
N LEU A 121 -2.69 8.12 9.70
CA LEU A 121 -3.38 7.24 8.75
C LEU A 121 -4.07 6.06 9.47
N TYR A 122 -3.41 5.52 10.49
CA TYR A 122 -3.89 4.54 11.45
C TYR A 122 -3.13 4.71 12.77
#